data_AF-A0A1E4DJT2-F1
#
_entry.id   AF-A0A1E4DJT2-F1
#
_cell.length_a   1.000
_cell.length_b   1.000
_cell.length_c   1.000
_cell.angle_alpha   90.00
_cell.angle_beta   90.00
_cell.angle_gamma   90.00
#
_symmetry.space_group_name_H-M   'P 1'
#
loop_
_entity.id
_entity.type
_entity.pdbx_description
1 polymer ?
#
loop_
_entity_poly.entity_id
_entity_poly.type
_entity_poly.pdbx_seq_one_letter_code
_entity_poly.pdbx_strand_id
1 'polypeptide(L)'
;MISLRGAVIGFIAGIAGLTAWASPGLAQSNAVSHSPAKVVEKYFALDNKGVRLDASSFESVAGYVDWKEEPAWGKVVVINGFTVPDDFRQWEIVNRLEVVVPVEFRVLGIMYLDTAGFVPEPGTEQARVRLKVMNGRWKIMEPILPPHVGQKRMLNVVRQAMLEEKDGTRQASLAALQAELRKAKE
;
A
#
# COMPACT_ATOMS: atom_id res chain seq x y z
N MET A 1 -46.99 -49.63 -63.73
CA MET A 1 -46.58 -51.03 -63.50
C MET A 1 -46.28 -51.22 -62.03
N ILE A 2 -46.80 -52.31 -61.49
CA ILE A 2 -46.88 -52.71 -60.08
C ILE A 2 -45.58 -53.37 -59.61
N SER A 3 -45.41 -53.40 -58.29
CA SER A 3 -44.61 -54.33 -57.45
C SER A 3 -43.24 -53.79 -57.00
N LEU A 4 -42.89 -53.50 -55.73
CA LEU A 4 -43.22 -54.04 -54.38
C LEU A 4 -42.11 -54.98 -53.84
N ARG A 5 -41.59 -54.59 -52.65
CA ARG A 5 -41.09 -55.39 -51.50
C ARG A 5 -39.61 -55.78 -51.34
N GLY A 6 -39.15 -55.50 -50.11
CA GLY A 6 -38.02 -56.10 -49.37
C GLY A 6 -37.48 -55.12 -48.31
N ALA A 7 -38.20 -54.79 -47.21
CA ALA A 7 -38.10 -55.42 -45.87
C ALA A 7 -36.67 -55.45 -45.30
N VAL A 8 -36.25 -54.47 -44.47
CA VAL A 8 -36.28 -54.39 -42.97
C VAL A 8 -35.42 -55.44 -42.24
N ILE A 9 -34.64 -54.95 -41.25
CA ILE A 9 -33.95 -55.55 -40.07
C ILE A 9 -32.50 -55.01 -40.08
N GLY A 10 -31.94 -54.25 -39.13
CA GLY A 10 -32.22 -54.01 -37.71
C GLY A 10 -30.98 -54.41 -36.89
N PHE A 11 -30.21 -53.45 -36.35
CA PHE A 11 -29.28 -53.58 -35.20
C PHE A 11 -28.68 -52.19 -34.89
N ILE A 12 -29.09 -51.45 -33.85
CA ILE A 12 -28.72 -51.51 -32.42
C ILE A 12 -27.23 -51.24 -32.12
N ALA A 13 -27.04 -50.17 -31.32
CA ALA A 13 -25.99 -49.86 -30.35
C ALA A 13 -24.61 -49.41 -30.83
N GLY A 14 -24.24 -48.21 -30.36
CA GLY A 14 -22.87 -47.69 -30.37
C GLY A 14 -22.77 -46.30 -29.74
N ILE A 15 -23.23 -46.14 -28.49
CA ILE A 15 -22.87 -44.98 -27.66
C ILE A 15 -21.36 -45.06 -27.44
N ALA A 16 -20.59 -44.23 -28.15
CA ALA A 16 -19.16 -44.09 -27.94
C ALA A 16 -18.85 -42.69 -27.40
N GLY A 17 -18.82 -42.62 -26.06
CA GLY A 17 -17.81 -41.90 -25.31
C GLY A 17 -17.65 -40.40 -25.56
N LEU A 18 -18.33 -39.61 -24.72
CA LEU A 18 -17.79 -38.37 -24.19
C LEU A 18 -16.31 -38.55 -23.80
N THR A 19 -15.39 -38.03 -24.61
CA THR A 19 -14.15 -37.47 -24.07
C THR A 19 -14.16 -36.00 -24.43
N ALA A 20 -14.92 -35.25 -23.63
CA ALA A 20 -14.60 -33.84 -23.44
C ALA A 20 -13.15 -33.84 -22.98
N TRP A 21 -12.25 -33.48 -23.89
CA TRP A 21 -10.91 -33.04 -23.52
C TRP A 21 -11.13 -31.80 -22.67
N ALA A 22 -11.25 -32.04 -21.36
CA ALA A 22 -10.92 -31.05 -20.38
C ALA A 22 -9.43 -30.76 -20.63
N SER A 23 -9.17 -29.77 -21.48
CA SER A 23 -7.94 -29.02 -21.41
C SER A 23 -7.75 -28.75 -19.93
N PRO A 24 -6.62 -29.16 -19.31
CA PRO A 24 -6.31 -28.64 -18.01
C PRO A 24 -6.31 -27.14 -18.22
N GLY A 25 -7.32 -26.47 -17.64
CA GLY A 25 -7.26 -25.04 -17.44
C GLY A 25 -5.98 -24.86 -16.65
N LEU A 26 -4.91 -24.52 -17.37
CA LEU A 26 -3.69 -24.01 -16.80
C LEU A 26 -4.21 -22.89 -15.94
N ALA A 27 -4.30 -23.17 -14.63
CA ALA A 27 -4.59 -22.18 -13.64
C ALA A 27 -3.63 -21.06 -13.99
N GLN A 28 -4.16 -19.96 -14.51
CA GLN A 28 -3.41 -18.74 -14.64
C GLN A 28 -3.06 -18.38 -13.21
N SER A 29 -1.93 -18.91 -12.75
CA SER A 29 -1.06 -18.25 -11.81
C SER A 29 -0.78 -16.91 -12.49
N ASN A 30 -1.70 -15.96 -12.35
CA ASN A 30 -1.40 -14.55 -12.45
C ASN A 30 -0.38 -14.33 -11.34
N ALA A 31 0.88 -14.62 -11.67
CA ALA A 31 2.00 -14.44 -10.78
C ALA A 31 1.95 -12.97 -10.41
N VAL A 32 1.55 -12.70 -9.17
CA VAL A 32 1.41 -11.34 -8.69
C VAL A 32 2.79 -10.71 -8.88
N SER A 33 2.85 -9.66 -9.71
CA SER A 33 4.09 -9.27 -10.39
C SER A 33 5.20 -8.76 -9.45
N HIS A 34 4.90 -8.57 -8.17
CA HIS A 34 5.81 -8.08 -7.14
C HIS A 34 5.61 -8.78 -5.80
N SER A 35 6.68 -8.89 -5.01
CA SER A 35 6.63 -9.31 -3.61
C SER A 35 5.77 -8.32 -2.79
N PRO A 36 4.95 -8.80 -1.84
CA PRO A 36 4.15 -7.92 -0.97
C PRO A 36 5.03 -6.96 -0.16
N ALA A 37 6.19 -7.40 0.35
CA ALA A 37 7.13 -6.51 1.03
C ALA A 37 7.64 -5.38 0.13
N LYS A 38 7.87 -5.64 -1.17
CA LYS A 38 8.28 -4.60 -2.12
C LYS A 38 7.17 -3.61 -2.44
N VAL A 39 5.90 -4.00 -2.33
CA VAL A 39 4.77 -3.08 -2.41
C VAL A 39 4.72 -2.16 -1.19
N VAL A 40 4.86 -2.73 0.01
CA VAL A 40 4.94 -1.99 1.27
C VAL A 40 6.13 -1.01 1.28
N GLU A 41 7.31 -1.48 0.90
CA GLU A 41 8.54 -0.69 0.84
C GLU A 41 8.38 0.51 -0.11
N LYS A 42 7.84 0.29 -1.32
CA LYS A 42 7.61 1.38 -2.29
C LYS A 42 6.60 2.40 -1.78
N TYR A 43 5.51 1.93 -1.15
CA TYR A 43 4.50 2.80 -0.56
C TYR A 43 5.10 3.71 0.51
N PHE A 44 5.77 3.15 1.52
CA PHE A 44 6.38 3.94 2.60
C PHE A 44 7.60 4.75 2.13
N ALA A 45 8.28 4.36 1.05
CA ALA A 45 9.32 5.18 0.44
C ALA A 45 8.75 6.47 -0.18
N LEU A 46 7.52 6.44 -0.72
CA LEU A 46 6.81 7.62 -1.20
C LEU A 46 6.28 8.46 -0.03
N ASP A 47 5.74 7.80 1.00
CA ASP A 47 5.28 8.47 2.21
C ASP A 47 6.42 9.23 2.92
N ASN A 48 7.58 8.59 3.05
CA ASN A 48 8.80 9.19 3.60
C ASN A 48 9.27 10.44 2.81
N LYS A 49 8.96 10.50 1.51
CA LYS A 49 9.21 11.66 0.64
C LYS A 49 8.13 12.75 0.76
N GLY A 50 7.10 12.53 1.57
CA GLY A 50 6.02 13.46 1.85
C GLY A 50 4.98 13.54 0.74
N VAL A 51 4.81 12.48 -0.05
CA VAL A 51 3.78 12.42 -1.12
C VAL A 51 2.37 12.48 -0.55
N ARG A 52 2.16 12.04 0.69
CA ARG A 52 0.85 12.05 1.35
C ARG A 52 0.58 13.34 2.15
N LEU A 53 1.47 14.32 2.09
CA LEU A 53 1.26 15.64 2.72
C LEU A 53 0.29 16.52 1.94
N ASP A 54 0.13 16.27 0.65
CA ASP A 54 -0.81 16.95 -0.23
C ASP A 54 -1.75 15.91 -0.83
N ALA A 55 -3.06 16.12 -0.63
CA ALA A 55 -4.09 15.24 -1.16
C ALA A 55 -4.06 15.19 -2.70
N SER A 56 -3.57 16.26 -3.36
CA SER A 56 -3.44 16.31 -4.82
C SER A 56 -2.43 15.30 -5.37
N SER A 57 -1.46 14.86 -4.55
CA SER A 57 -0.46 13.87 -4.94
C SER A 57 -0.83 12.43 -4.62
N PHE A 58 -2.05 12.18 -4.12
CA PHE A 58 -2.52 10.83 -3.74
C PHE A 58 -2.44 9.81 -4.89
N GLU A 59 -2.64 10.22 -6.14
CA GLU A 59 -2.56 9.32 -7.30
C GLU A 59 -1.22 8.58 -7.40
N SER A 60 -0.14 9.17 -6.85
CA SER A 60 1.19 8.55 -6.81
C SER A 60 1.25 7.30 -5.92
N VAL A 61 0.34 7.19 -4.94
CA VAL A 61 0.25 6.05 -4.02
C VAL A 61 -1.00 5.19 -4.21
N ALA A 62 -2.03 5.68 -4.92
CA ALA A 62 -3.27 4.97 -5.21
C ALA A 62 -3.03 3.56 -5.84
N GLY A 63 -1.93 3.40 -6.57
CA GLY A 63 -1.50 2.12 -7.13
C GLY A 63 -1.19 1.03 -6.08
N TYR A 64 -0.84 1.39 -4.85
CA TYR A 64 -0.41 0.46 -3.79
C TYR A 64 -1.49 0.15 -2.74
N VAL A 65 -2.56 0.94 -2.70
CA VAL A 65 -3.57 0.90 -1.63
C VAL A 65 -4.95 0.54 -2.19
N ASP A 66 -5.87 0.12 -1.32
CA ASP A 66 -7.26 -0.20 -1.67
C ASP A 66 -8.23 0.97 -1.47
N TRP A 67 -7.95 1.86 -0.51
CA TRP A 67 -8.79 3.04 -0.28
C TRP A 67 -8.71 4.03 -1.45
N LYS A 68 -9.81 4.77 -1.64
CA LYS A 68 -10.04 5.59 -2.84
C LYS A 68 -9.51 7.02 -2.74
N GLU A 69 -9.32 7.54 -1.53
CA GLU A 69 -8.94 8.93 -1.28
C GLU A 69 -8.03 9.03 -0.06
N GLU A 70 -7.17 10.05 -0.04
CA GLU A 70 -6.31 10.31 1.11
C GLU A 70 -7.16 10.84 2.28
N PRO A 71 -7.13 10.20 3.46
CA PRO A 71 -7.85 10.69 4.62
C PRO A 71 -7.34 12.07 5.06
N ALA A 72 -8.22 12.83 5.71
CA ALA A 72 -7.82 14.07 6.35
C ALA A 72 -7.03 13.77 7.64
N TRP A 73 -5.77 14.21 7.67
CA TRP A 73 -4.88 14.02 8.81
C TRP A 73 -4.76 15.30 9.63
N GLY A 74 -4.93 15.20 10.95
CA GLY A 74 -4.58 16.30 11.87
C GLY A 74 -3.10 16.30 12.29
N LYS A 75 -2.37 15.22 12.00
CA LYS A 75 -0.98 15.03 12.41
C LYS A 75 -0.16 14.28 11.38
N VAL A 76 1.14 14.49 11.43
CA VAL A 76 2.16 13.81 10.63
C VAL A 76 3.18 13.19 11.58
N VAL A 77 3.55 11.93 11.33
CA VAL A 77 4.60 11.26 12.09
C VAL A 77 5.93 11.56 11.41
N VAL A 78 6.87 12.15 12.14
CA VAL A 78 8.19 12.47 11.62
C VAL A 78 9.11 11.30 11.93
N ILE A 79 9.71 10.71 10.89
CA ILE A 79 10.57 9.54 11.02
C ILE A 79 12.01 9.84 10.58
N ASN A 80 12.94 9.11 11.17
CA ASN A 80 14.32 9.00 10.71
C ASN A 80 14.44 7.97 9.57
N GLY A 81 13.61 6.93 9.60
CA GLY A 81 13.50 5.93 8.55
C GLY A 81 12.55 4.80 8.93
N PHE A 82 12.47 3.79 8.07
CA PHE A 82 11.65 2.62 8.30
C PHE A 82 12.35 1.36 7.77
N THR A 83 11.90 0.20 8.23
CA THR A 83 12.40 -1.11 7.82
C THR A 83 11.22 -2.01 7.46
N VAL A 84 11.31 -2.67 6.31
CA VAL A 84 10.36 -3.71 5.88
C VAL A 84 11.15 -5.02 5.71
N PRO A 85 10.82 -6.10 6.43
CA PRO A 85 11.55 -7.35 6.30
C PRO A 85 11.21 -8.02 4.98
N ASP A 86 12.24 -8.33 4.19
CA ASP A 86 12.11 -9.12 2.97
C ASP A 86 11.95 -10.64 3.26
N ASP A 87 12.29 -11.09 4.47
CA ASP A 87 12.16 -12.50 4.89
C ASP A 87 10.70 -12.84 5.22
N PHE A 88 10.10 -13.72 4.42
CA PHE A 88 8.72 -14.18 4.59
C PHE A 88 8.45 -14.88 5.92
N ARG A 89 9.49 -15.36 6.63
CA ARG A 89 9.36 -15.95 7.96
C ARG A 89 8.91 -14.96 9.02
N GLN A 90 9.09 -13.67 8.77
CA GLN A 90 8.66 -12.59 9.64
C GLN A 90 7.23 -12.11 9.33
N TRP A 91 6.62 -12.64 8.26
CA TRP A 91 5.28 -12.28 7.84
C TRP A 91 4.26 -13.23 8.44
N GLU A 92 3.05 -12.73 8.66
CA GLU A 92 1.90 -13.58 8.96
C GLU A 92 1.17 -13.89 7.65
N ILE A 93 1.28 -15.15 7.20
CA ILE A 93 0.65 -15.63 5.97
C ILE A 93 -0.78 -16.05 6.30
N VAL A 94 -1.76 -15.24 5.92
CA VAL A 94 -3.19 -15.57 6.11
C VAL A 94 -3.63 -16.60 5.09
N ASN A 95 -3.31 -16.38 3.81
CA ASN A 95 -3.50 -17.32 2.71
C ASN A 95 -2.64 -16.93 1.48
N ARG A 96 -2.77 -17.63 0.36
CA ARG A 96 -1.97 -17.37 -0.86
C ARG A 96 -2.17 -15.98 -1.47
N LEU A 97 -3.28 -15.32 -1.16
CA LEU A 97 -3.67 -14.03 -1.70
C LEU A 97 -3.72 -12.94 -0.62
N GLU A 98 -3.26 -13.23 0.60
CA GLU A 98 -3.39 -12.34 1.73
C GLU A 98 -2.29 -12.57 2.77
N VAL A 99 -1.61 -11.49 3.15
CA VAL A 99 -0.44 -11.52 4.03
C VAL A 99 -0.40 -10.28 4.90
N VAL A 100 0.19 -10.39 6.08
CA VAL A 100 0.48 -9.27 6.96
C VAL A 100 2.00 -9.12 7.08
N VAL A 101 2.51 -7.96 6.65
CA VAL A 101 3.94 -7.61 6.68
C VAL A 101 4.16 -6.61 7.80
N PRO A 102 5.03 -6.89 8.79
CA PRO A 102 5.36 -5.91 9.81
C PRO A 102 6.27 -4.82 9.23
N VAL A 103 6.02 -3.57 9.59
CA VAL A 103 6.85 -2.42 9.25
C VAL A 103 7.27 -1.76 10.54
N GLU A 104 8.56 -1.44 10.64
CA GLU A 104 9.14 -0.76 11.77
C GLU A 104 9.53 0.66 11.37
N PHE A 105 9.06 1.66 12.11
CA PHE A 105 9.41 3.07 11.94
C PHE A 105 10.30 3.52 13.09
N ARG A 106 11.38 4.23 12.75
CA ARG A 106 12.17 5.00 13.72
C ARG A 106 11.58 6.41 13.79
N VAL A 107 10.71 6.61 14.78
CA VAL A 107 9.94 7.85 14.99
C VAL A 107 10.80 8.85 15.75
N LEU A 108 10.75 10.10 15.32
CA LEU A 108 11.39 11.24 15.98
C LEU A 108 10.38 12.07 16.79
N GLY A 109 9.12 12.08 16.35
CA GLY A 109 8.04 12.80 17.00
C GLY A 109 6.85 13.02 16.09
N ILE A 110 5.86 13.74 16.62
CA ILE A 110 4.59 14.02 15.95
C ILE A 110 4.50 15.51 15.67
N MET A 111 4.15 15.86 14.43
CA MET A 111 3.81 17.23 14.05
C MET A 111 2.30 17.38 13.94
N TYR A 112 1.74 18.31 14.69
CA TYR A 112 0.33 18.67 14.67
C TYR A 112 0.09 19.80 13.67
N LEU A 113 -0.77 19.57 12.68
CA LEU A 113 -0.95 20.48 11.54
C LEU A 113 -1.79 21.72 11.90
N ASP A 114 -2.66 21.60 12.90
CA ASP A 114 -3.54 22.66 13.40
C ASP A 114 -2.79 23.74 14.18
N THR A 115 -1.82 23.32 14.99
CA THR A 115 -1.04 24.17 15.91
C THR A 115 0.35 24.50 15.38
N ALA A 116 0.77 23.87 14.28
CA ALA A 116 2.16 23.89 13.80
C ALA A 116 3.17 23.52 14.91
N GLY A 117 2.75 22.65 15.84
CA GLY A 117 3.56 22.17 16.94
C GLY A 117 4.27 20.87 16.60
N PHE A 118 5.49 20.70 17.10
CA PHE A 118 6.19 19.41 17.08
C PHE A 118 6.43 18.93 18.50
N VAL A 119 6.00 17.69 18.76
CA VAL A 119 6.19 17.00 20.03
C VAL A 119 7.22 15.89 19.78
N PRO A 120 8.44 16.01 20.34
CA PRO A 120 9.44 14.96 20.25
C PRO A 120 8.95 13.70 20.97
N GLU A 121 8.89 12.60 20.26
CA GLU A 121 8.49 11.28 20.77
C GLU A 121 9.40 10.21 20.13
N PRO A 122 10.71 10.24 20.45
CA PRO A 122 11.65 9.31 19.85
C PRO A 122 11.32 7.87 20.26
N GLY A 123 11.26 6.97 19.29
CA GLY A 123 10.93 5.58 19.57
C GLY A 123 10.71 4.73 18.33
N THR A 124 10.44 3.45 18.57
CA THR A 124 10.11 2.50 17.51
C THR A 124 8.61 2.29 17.48
N GLU A 125 7.98 2.61 16.34
CA GLU A 125 6.58 2.26 16.06
C GLU A 125 6.54 1.05 15.14
N GLN A 126 5.69 0.06 15.45
CA GLN A 126 5.49 -1.11 14.61
C GLN A 126 4.07 -1.13 14.05
N ALA A 127 3.94 -1.19 12.73
CA ALA A 127 2.66 -1.36 12.04
C ALA A 127 2.57 -2.75 11.40
N ARG A 128 1.41 -3.41 11.53
CA ARG A 128 1.14 -4.71 10.89
C ARG A 128 0.33 -4.47 9.62
N VAL A 129 1.00 -4.39 8.48
CA VAL A 129 0.39 -3.98 7.21
C VAL A 129 -0.20 -5.18 6.51
N ARG A 130 -1.52 -5.23 6.41
CA ARG A 130 -2.25 -6.28 5.70
C ARG A 130 -2.37 -5.95 4.23
N LEU A 131 -1.97 -6.90 3.39
CA LEU A 131 -2.06 -6.83 1.96
C LEU A 131 -2.95 -7.95 1.41
N LYS A 132 -3.69 -7.63 0.35
CA LYS A 132 -4.52 -8.58 -0.39
C LYS A 132 -4.28 -8.45 -1.89
N VAL A 133 -4.34 -9.56 -2.60
CA VAL A 133 -4.30 -9.56 -4.07
C VAL A 133 -5.64 -9.09 -4.61
N MET A 134 -5.64 -7.98 -5.34
CA MET A 134 -6.79 -7.43 -6.04
C MET A 134 -6.39 -7.16 -7.48
N ASN A 135 -7.19 -7.66 -8.44
CA ASN A 135 -6.92 -7.51 -9.88
C ASN A 135 -5.49 -7.91 -10.28
N GLY A 136 -4.96 -8.98 -9.67
CA GLY A 136 -3.62 -9.50 -9.94
C GLY A 136 -2.46 -8.68 -9.34
N ARG A 137 -2.72 -7.72 -8.44
CA ARG A 137 -1.71 -6.91 -7.75
C ARG A 137 -1.93 -6.92 -6.24
N TRP A 138 -0.84 -6.89 -5.46
CA TRP A 138 -0.95 -6.66 -4.02
C TRP A 138 -1.41 -5.22 -3.74
N LYS A 139 -2.37 -5.09 -2.84
CA LYS A 139 -2.89 -3.83 -2.34
C LYS A 139 -2.85 -3.82 -0.82
N ILE A 140 -2.44 -2.71 -0.23
CA ILE A 140 -2.51 -2.46 1.21
C ILE A 140 -3.95 -2.17 1.57
N MET A 141 -4.49 -2.97 2.50
CA MET A 141 -5.87 -2.88 2.98
C MET A 141 -5.95 -2.09 4.30
N GLU A 142 -5.02 -2.37 5.22
CA GLU A 142 -4.97 -1.79 6.55
C GLU A 142 -3.53 -1.92 7.13
N PRO A 143 -3.16 -1.12 8.14
CA PRO A 143 -3.89 0.03 8.67
C PRO A 143 -3.79 1.26 7.76
N ILE A 144 -4.79 2.13 7.85
CA ILE A 144 -4.71 3.46 7.27
C ILE A 144 -4.01 4.36 8.30
N LEU A 145 -2.73 4.63 8.06
CA LEU A 145 -1.87 5.38 8.98
C LEU A 145 -1.72 6.84 8.56
N PRO A 146 -1.50 7.78 9.51
CA PRO A 146 -1.07 9.12 9.15
C PRO A 146 0.22 9.11 8.32
N PRO A 147 0.55 10.19 7.60
CA PRO A 147 1.76 10.27 6.81
C PRO A 147 2.99 10.09 7.70
N HIS A 148 3.88 9.18 7.30
CA HIS A 148 5.17 8.94 7.93
C HIS A 148 6.26 9.59 7.08
N VAL A 149 6.65 10.80 7.46
CA VAL A 149 7.49 11.66 6.61
C VAL A 149 8.89 11.81 7.19
N GLY A 150 9.89 11.73 6.32
CA GLY A 150 11.28 11.89 6.71
C GLY A 150 11.57 13.29 7.23
N GLN A 151 12.39 13.37 8.27
CA GLN A 151 12.83 14.63 8.89
C GLN A 151 13.31 15.67 7.85
N LYS A 152 14.13 15.25 6.88
CA LYS A 152 14.63 16.14 5.82
C LYS A 152 13.50 16.75 4.98
N ARG A 153 12.47 15.97 4.66
CA ARG A 153 11.31 16.46 3.91
C ARG A 153 10.51 17.42 4.77
N MET A 154 10.27 17.10 6.04
CA MET A 154 9.55 18.00 6.96
C MET A 154 10.26 19.34 7.14
N LEU A 155 11.59 19.35 7.29
CA LEU A 155 12.38 20.58 7.33
C LEU A 155 12.24 21.43 6.07
N ASN A 156 12.05 20.80 4.90
CA ASN A 156 11.80 21.52 3.65
C ASN A 156 10.41 22.13 3.60
N VAL A 157 9.40 21.41 4.09
CA VAL A 157 8.02 21.91 4.20
C VAL A 157 7.96 23.13 5.12
N VAL A 158 8.57 23.03 6.32
CA VAL A 158 8.62 24.15 7.26
C VAL A 158 9.37 25.35 6.66
N ARG A 159 10.48 25.11 5.95
CA ARG A 159 11.22 26.18 5.26
C ARG A 159 10.35 26.88 4.21
N GLN A 160 9.59 26.12 3.42
CA GLN A 160 8.69 26.69 2.41
C GLN A 160 7.59 27.52 3.07
N ALA A 161 6.97 27.00 4.13
CA ALA A 161 5.95 27.73 4.89
C ALA A 161 6.49 29.05 5.47
N MET A 162 7.73 29.06 5.97
CA MET A 162 8.38 30.29 6.46
C MET A 162 8.60 31.36 5.39
N LEU A 163 8.75 30.97 4.12
CA LEU A 163 8.92 31.90 2.99
C LEU A 163 7.60 32.51 2.53
N GLU A 164 6.50 31.75 2.68
CA GLU A 164 5.16 32.16 2.26
C GLU A 164 4.42 32.93 3.37
N GLU A 165 4.80 32.70 4.64
CA GLU A 165 4.19 33.34 5.80
C GLU A 165 4.56 34.83 5.89
N LYS A 166 3.54 35.66 6.11
CA LYS A 166 3.65 37.12 6.22
C LYS A 166 3.42 37.63 7.64
N ASP A 167 2.81 36.80 8.49
CA ASP A 167 2.58 37.09 9.89
C ASP A 167 3.84 36.80 10.72
N GLY A 168 4.36 37.83 11.40
CA GLY A 168 5.60 37.72 12.19
C GLY A 168 5.50 36.77 13.39
N THR A 169 4.33 36.62 14.00
CA THR A 169 4.11 35.67 15.11
C THR A 169 4.14 34.24 14.59
N ARG A 170 3.46 33.95 13.48
CA ARG A 170 3.50 32.62 12.85
C ARG A 170 4.89 32.27 12.33
N GLN A 171 5.61 33.25 11.79
CA GLN A 171 7.00 33.05 11.36
C GLN A 171 7.91 32.63 12.52
N ALA A 172 7.73 33.22 13.71
CA ALA A 172 8.46 32.83 14.92
C ALA A 172 8.10 31.40 15.37
N SER A 173 6.82 31.01 15.31
CA SER A 173 6.38 29.64 15.59
C SER A 173 7.00 28.61 14.64
N LEU A 174 7.04 28.91 13.33
CA LEU A 174 7.68 28.04 12.33
C LEU A 174 9.19 27.95 12.53
N ALA A 175 9.85 29.03 12.96
CA ALA A 175 11.27 29.02 13.30
C ALA A 175 11.56 28.13 14.52
N ALA A 176 10.72 28.19 15.55
CA ALA A 176 10.80 27.30 16.72
C ALA A 176 10.59 25.84 16.31
N LEU A 177 9.56 25.56 15.49
CA LEU A 177 9.30 24.24 14.92
C LEU A 177 10.52 23.71 14.15
N GLN A 178 11.14 24.53 13.30
CA GLN A 178 12.35 24.15 12.56
C GLN A 178 13.50 23.80 13.50
N ALA A 179 13.68 24.56 14.59
CA ALA A 179 14.73 24.29 15.58
C ALA A 179 14.50 22.96 16.29
N GLU A 180 13.27 22.68 16.73
CA GLU A 180 12.92 21.41 17.39
C GLU A 180 13.09 20.21 16.45
N LEU A 181 12.64 20.32 15.20
CA LEU A 181 12.87 19.27 14.20
C LEU A 181 14.35 18.99 13.97
N ARG A 182 15.23 20.01 14.04
CA ARG A 182 16.68 19.82 13.91
C ARG A 182 17.33 19.20 15.14
N LYS A 183 16.76 19.40 16.33
CA LYS A 183 17.24 18.82 17.59
C LYS A 183 16.88 17.35 17.73
N ALA A 184 15.76 16.93 17.15
CA ALA A 184 15.27 15.55 17.19
C ALA A 184 16.11 14.55 16.36
N LYS A 185 17.43 14.77 16.22
CA LYS A 185 18.33 13.80 15.60
C LYS A 185 18.56 12.66 16.59
N GLU A 186 18.20 11.44 16.19
CA GLU A 186 18.77 10.21 16.76
C GLU A 186 20.27 10.11 16.42
#